data_AF-A0A1L7U0T6-F1
#
_entry.id   AF-A0A1L7U0T6-F1
#
_cell.length_a   1.000
_cell.length_b   1.000
_cell.length_c   1.000
_cell.angle_alpha   90.00
_cell.angle_beta   90.00
_cell.angle_gamma   90.00
#
_symmetry.space_group_name_H-M   'P 1'
#
loop_
_entity.id
_entity.type
_entity.pdbx_description
1 polymer ?
#
loop_
_entity_poly.entity_id
_entity_poly.type
_entity_poly.pdbx_seq_one_letter_code
_entity_poly.pdbx_strand_id
1 'polypeptide(L)'
;MYIKGPHAETELPVLRKLIRENPLGLLTTAIPSPNFPFLQSSHIPFVLDIEDESSETELGKLRGHLARVNPQSKAMIENLTENPSLNNVIEQDVIVIFNSPIQHYVTPKFYTETKPTTGKVVPTWNYAAAQVYGRAKIFYDTKTDEAGHFLSKQISDLSRHAETNVMGFTGGDNPVDWKVSDAPGRFIELLKKSIIGIEIDITHMGGKFKMSQEMGMGDREGVIKGFSRLESETANEMSKLVQTRSDLKEAKKASV
;
A
#
# COMPACT_ATOMS: atom_id res chain seq x y z
N MET A 1 11.90 -3.46 5.96
CA MET A 1 11.74 -4.87 5.49
C MET A 1 13.11 -5.52 5.29
N TYR A 2 13.33 -6.80 5.66
CA TYR A 2 14.49 -7.54 5.14
C TYR A 2 14.18 -8.05 3.73
N ILE A 3 14.93 -7.56 2.75
CA ILE A 3 14.68 -7.82 1.34
C ILE A 3 15.95 -8.46 0.76
N LYS A 4 15.88 -9.77 0.46
CA LYS A 4 16.99 -10.51 -0.17
C LYS A 4 16.95 -10.34 -1.68
N GLY A 5 18.09 -9.97 -2.26
CA GLY A 5 18.44 -10.03 -3.68
C GLY A 5 17.27 -10.18 -4.65
N PRO A 6 16.93 -11.41 -5.09
CA PRO A 6 15.98 -11.63 -6.17
C PRO A 6 14.55 -11.16 -5.86
N HIS A 7 14.17 -10.99 -4.59
CA HIS A 7 12.83 -10.59 -4.17
C HIS A 7 12.69 -9.08 -3.97
N ALA A 8 13.79 -8.34 -4.05
CA ALA A 8 13.76 -6.90 -3.92
C ALA A 8 13.11 -6.25 -5.14
N GLU A 9 12.18 -5.35 -4.87
CA GLU A 9 11.73 -4.38 -5.86
C GLU A 9 12.26 -3.01 -5.47
N THR A 10 13.03 -2.42 -6.38
CA THR A 10 13.70 -1.13 -6.21
C THR A 10 13.21 -0.09 -7.22
N GLU A 11 12.47 -0.50 -8.24
CA GLU A 11 11.90 0.41 -9.25
C GLU A 11 10.71 1.13 -8.63
N LEU A 12 10.86 2.43 -8.36
CA LEU A 12 9.82 3.23 -7.72
C LEU A 12 8.50 3.23 -8.51
N PRO A 13 8.49 3.32 -9.86
CA PRO A 13 7.24 3.23 -10.61
C PRO A 13 6.45 1.94 -10.32
N VAL A 14 7.13 0.82 -10.12
CA VAL A 14 6.50 -0.47 -9.78
C VAL A 14 5.93 -0.44 -8.36
N LEU A 15 6.65 0.15 -7.39
CA LEU A 15 6.16 0.29 -6.02
C LEU A 15 4.97 1.24 -5.91
N ARG A 16 5.01 2.37 -6.62
CA ARG A 16 3.89 3.33 -6.68
C ARG A 16 2.66 2.69 -7.29
N LYS A 17 2.82 1.91 -8.37
CA LYS A 17 1.73 1.12 -8.95
C LYS A 17 1.14 0.13 -7.93
N LEU A 18 2.00 -0.61 -7.21
CA LEU A 18 1.54 -1.54 -6.17
C LEU A 18 0.73 -0.81 -5.08
N ILE A 19 1.17 0.38 -4.64
CA ILE A 19 0.44 1.18 -3.64
C ILE A 19 -0.93 1.61 -4.18
N ARG A 20 -1.02 2.08 -5.43
CA ARG A 20 -2.28 2.53 -6.04
C ARG A 20 -3.29 1.42 -6.25
N GLU A 21 -2.82 0.24 -6.65
CA GLU A 21 -3.66 -0.95 -6.82
C GLU A 21 -4.10 -1.54 -5.47
N ASN A 22 -3.40 -1.20 -4.37
CA ASN A 22 -3.68 -1.71 -3.03
C ASN A 22 -3.73 -0.57 -2.01
N PRO A 23 -4.66 0.40 -2.16
CA PRO A 23 -4.59 1.68 -1.44
C PRO A 23 -4.93 1.58 0.06
N LEU A 24 -5.46 0.44 0.52
CA LEU A 24 -5.73 0.19 1.94
C LEU A 24 -4.44 -0.18 2.67
N GLY A 25 -3.77 0.82 3.23
CA GLY A 25 -2.52 0.66 3.96
C GLY A 25 -2.74 0.39 5.45
N LEU A 26 -1.82 -0.33 6.08
CA LEU A 26 -1.72 -0.46 7.53
C LEU A 26 -0.77 0.62 8.07
N LEU A 27 -1.33 1.71 8.60
CA LEU A 27 -0.57 2.79 9.23
C LEU A 27 -0.21 2.42 10.67
N THR A 28 1.08 2.33 10.97
CA THR A 28 1.60 2.09 12.31
C THR A 28 2.36 3.30 12.83
N THR A 29 2.04 3.72 14.05
CA THR A 29 2.68 4.83 14.77
C THR A 29 3.25 4.33 16.10
N ALA A 30 4.35 4.94 16.54
CA ALA A 30 5.00 4.69 17.83
C ALA A 30 5.01 5.98 18.66
N ILE A 31 3.89 6.31 19.31
CA ILE A 31 3.69 7.60 19.98
C ILE A 31 3.56 7.37 21.49
N PRO A 32 4.45 7.96 22.32
CA PRO A 32 4.29 7.93 23.76
C PRO A 32 2.98 8.60 24.18
N SER A 33 2.16 7.89 24.96
CA SER A 33 0.92 8.43 25.53
C SER A 33 0.66 7.78 26.89
N PRO A 34 0.18 8.55 27.90
CA PRO A 34 -0.28 7.98 29.16
C PRO A 34 -1.64 7.27 29.02
N ASN A 35 -2.40 7.56 27.95
CA ASN A 35 -3.78 7.12 27.77
C ASN A 35 -3.93 5.97 26.76
N PHE A 36 -2.95 5.78 25.88
CA PHE A 36 -3.03 4.82 24.76
C PHE A 36 -1.77 3.97 24.63
N PRO A 37 -1.87 2.78 24.00
CA PRO A 37 -0.69 1.96 23.71
C PRO A 37 0.35 2.71 22.88
N PHE A 38 1.63 2.42 23.15
CA PHE A 38 2.76 3.03 22.44
C PHE A 38 2.74 2.73 20.95
N LEU A 39 2.58 1.45 20.59
CA LEU A 39 2.42 1.00 19.21
C LEU A 39 0.94 0.85 18.89
N GLN A 40 0.48 1.55 17.86
CA GLN A 40 -0.90 1.48 17.38
C GLN A 40 -0.90 1.31 15.87
N SER A 41 -1.90 0.61 15.34
CA SER A 41 -2.05 0.41 13.91
C SER A 41 -3.50 0.48 13.48
N SER A 42 -3.77 1.14 12.35
CA SER A 42 -5.09 1.21 11.73
C SER A 42 -4.97 0.94 10.24
N HIS A 43 -5.91 0.18 9.69
CA HIS A 43 -6.08 0.10 8.24
C HIS A 43 -6.80 1.36 7.75
N ILE A 44 -6.15 2.14 6.89
CA ILE A 44 -6.74 3.32 6.29
C ILE A 44 -6.43 3.39 4.79
N PRO A 45 -7.36 3.86 3.97
CA PRO A 45 -7.10 4.11 2.56
C PRO A 45 -6.22 5.35 2.39
N PHE A 46 -5.27 5.27 1.46
CA PHE A 46 -4.36 6.36 1.10
C PHE A 46 -4.48 6.73 -0.37
N VAL A 47 -4.28 8.02 -0.65
CA VAL A 47 -3.93 8.53 -1.98
C VAL A 47 -2.42 8.76 -2.01
N LEU A 48 -1.76 8.32 -3.07
CA LEU A 48 -0.34 8.57 -3.32
C LEU A 48 -0.20 9.70 -4.35
N ASP A 49 0.31 10.84 -3.89
CA ASP A 49 0.62 12.00 -4.72
C ASP A 49 2.05 11.90 -5.25
N ILE A 50 2.18 12.07 -6.57
CA ILE A 50 3.42 12.08 -7.36
C ILE A 50 3.27 13.21 -8.37
N GLU A 51 4.31 14.04 -8.52
CA GLU A 51 4.41 15.12 -9.48
C GLU A 51 4.82 14.58 -10.87
N ASP A 52 5.79 13.67 -10.92
CA ASP A 52 6.27 13.02 -12.14
C ASP A 52 6.23 11.48 -12.01
N GLU A 53 5.22 10.89 -12.65
CA GLU A 53 5.05 9.43 -12.71
C GLU A 53 6.23 8.68 -13.32
N SER A 54 7.00 9.34 -14.18
CA SER A 54 8.18 8.76 -14.82
C SER A 54 9.46 8.90 -13.99
N SER A 55 9.41 9.66 -12.89
CA SER A 55 10.57 9.87 -12.04
C SER A 55 10.97 8.61 -11.28
N GLU A 56 12.20 8.15 -11.51
CA GLU A 56 12.81 7.01 -10.83
C GLU A 56 13.24 7.30 -9.38
N THR A 57 13.19 8.56 -8.93
CA THR A 57 13.69 8.97 -7.61
C THR A 57 12.63 9.55 -6.68
N GLU A 58 11.47 9.95 -7.20
CA GLU A 58 10.55 10.84 -6.46
C GLU A 58 9.91 10.32 -5.16
N LEU A 59 9.79 9.05 -4.78
CA LEU A 59 9.03 8.61 -3.58
C LEU A 59 7.54 9.07 -3.45
N GLY A 60 7.24 10.36 -3.23
CA GLY A 60 5.90 10.95 -3.15
C GLY A 60 5.41 11.33 -1.76
N LYS A 61 4.11 11.65 -1.66
CA LYS A 61 3.39 11.87 -0.40
C LYS A 61 2.16 10.98 -0.30
N LEU A 62 1.88 10.47 0.89
CA LEU A 62 0.62 9.77 1.17
C LEU A 62 -0.37 10.70 1.88
N ARG A 63 -1.63 10.72 1.43
CA ARG A 63 -2.72 11.41 2.11
C ARG A 63 -3.82 10.45 2.52
N GLY A 64 -4.13 10.44 3.80
CA GLY A 64 -5.19 9.65 4.41
C GLY A 64 -6.04 10.48 5.36
N HIS A 65 -7.06 9.85 5.93
CA HIS A 65 -7.76 10.38 7.09
C HIS A 65 -8.12 9.25 8.05
N LEU A 66 -8.34 9.60 9.30
CA LEU A 66 -8.73 8.65 10.35
C LEU A 66 -9.85 9.24 11.20
N ALA A 67 -10.74 8.40 11.70
CA ALA A 67 -11.77 8.83 12.64
C ALA A 67 -11.14 9.49 13.87
N ARG A 68 -11.62 10.67 14.26
CA ARG A 68 -11.10 11.41 15.42
C ARG A 68 -11.23 10.63 16.72
N VAL A 69 -12.23 9.76 16.81
CA VAL A 69 -12.47 8.89 17.98
C VAL A 69 -11.52 7.69 18.06
N ASN A 70 -10.78 7.38 17.00
CA ASN A 70 -9.80 6.30 16.99
C ASN A 70 -8.71 6.58 18.04
N PRO A 71 -8.34 5.61 18.92
CA PRO A 71 -7.24 5.75 19.88
C PRO A 71 -5.92 6.26 19.27
N GLN A 72 -5.59 5.84 18.05
CA GLN A 72 -4.40 6.30 17.34
C GLN A 72 -4.49 7.79 16.98
N SER A 73 -5.67 8.25 16.54
CA SER A 73 -5.95 9.68 16.33
C SER A 73 -5.81 10.47 17.63
N LYS A 74 -6.35 9.97 18.73
CA LYS A 74 -6.30 10.64 20.02
C LYS A 74 -4.86 10.75 20.54
N ALA A 75 -4.07 9.69 20.43
CA ALA A 75 -2.65 9.71 20.81
C ALA A 75 -1.85 10.73 19.98
N MET A 76 -2.09 10.82 18.66
CA MET A 76 -1.48 11.85 17.80
C MET A 76 -1.88 13.27 18.23
N ILE A 77 -3.17 13.50 18.48
CA ILE A 77 -3.67 14.82 18.90
C ILE A 77 -3.11 15.22 20.26
N GLU A 78 -3.12 14.31 21.24
CA GLU A 78 -2.58 14.55 22.59
C GLU A 78 -1.09 14.93 22.52
N ASN A 79 -0.30 14.12 21.81
CA ASN A 79 1.13 14.37 21.64
C ASN A 79 1.40 15.75 21.00
N LEU A 80 0.69 16.11 19.94
CA LEU A 80 0.89 17.40 19.27
C LEU A 80 0.37 18.59 20.09
N THR A 81 -0.69 18.39 20.87
CA THR A 81 -1.22 19.42 21.78
C THR A 81 -0.25 19.72 22.91
N GLU A 82 0.43 18.71 23.43
CA GLU A 82 1.47 18.86 24.45
C GLU A 82 2.79 19.43 23.89
N ASN A 83 3.00 19.30 22.57
CA ASN A 83 4.23 19.71 21.89
C ASN A 83 3.94 20.68 20.72
N PRO A 84 3.42 21.90 20.99
CA PRO A 84 3.00 22.84 19.95
C PRO A 84 4.14 23.31 19.03
N SER A 85 5.40 23.23 19.49
CA SER A 85 6.59 23.53 18.68
C SER A 85 6.79 22.59 17.49
N LEU A 86 6.13 21.43 17.48
CA LEU A 86 6.23 20.44 16.39
C LEU A 86 5.41 20.82 15.15
N ASN A 87 4.62 21.91 15.19
CA ASN A 87 3.82 22.40 14.06
C ASN A 87 2.96 21.29 13.41
N ASN A 88 2.31 20.48 14.27
CA ASN A 88 1.47 19.33 13.90
C ASN A 88 2.20 18.17 13.20
N VAL A 89 3.53 18.08 13.29
CA VAL A 89 4.31 16.95 12.74
C VAL A 89 4.69 15.99 13.87
N ILE A 90 4.26 14.72 13.80
CA ILE A 90 4.63 13.67 14.76
C ILE A 90 6.13 13.47 14.73
N GLU A 91 6.88 13.55 15.83
CA GLU A 91 8.35 13.49 15.83
C GLU A 91 8.94 12.14 15.37
N GLN A 92 8.27 11.02 15.66
CA GLN A 92 8.74 9.68 15.28
C GLN A 92 8.34 9.33 13.85
N ASP A 93 9.19 8.55 13.17
CA ASP A 93 8.84 7.96 11.87
C ASP A 93 7.59 7.10 11.99
N VAL A 94 6.74 7.18 10.97
CA VAL A 94 5.60 6.27 10.79
C VAL A 94 5.92 5.26 9.71
N ILE A 95 5.28 4.10 9.76
CA ILE A 95 5.35 3.10 8.70
C ILE A 95 3.94 2.83 8.16
N VAL A 96 3.82 2.73 6.84
CA VAL A 96 2.63 2.23 6.15
C VAL A 96 3.00 0.99 5.36
N ILE A 97 2.24 -0.09 5.56
CA ILE A 97 2.41 -1.35 4.83
C ILE A 97 1.23 -1.51 3.87
N PHE A 98 1.54 -1.67 2.58
CA PHE A 98 0.57 -2.00 1.53
C PHE A 98 0.81 -3.43 1.08
N ASN A 99 -0.20 -4.30 1.25
CA ASN A 99 -0.12 -5.71 0.87
C ASN A 99 -1.01 -5.97 -0.33
N SER A 100 -0.51 -6.73 -1.30
CA SER A 100 -1.38 -7.31 -2.31
C SER A 100 -2.27 -8.38 -1.68
N PRO A 101 -3.58 -8.41 -2.01
CA PRO A 101 -4.45 -9.52 -1.61
C PRO A 101 -4.05 -10.84 -2.31
N ILE A 102 -3.30 -10.75 -3.41
CA ILE A 102 -2.83 -11.92 -4.18
C ILE A 102 -1.58 -12.48 -3.50
N GLN A 103 -1.81 -13.44 -2.61
CA GLN A 103 -0.78 -14.25 -1.98
C GLN A 103 -1.17 -15.73 -1.98
N HIS A 104 -0.19 -16.62 -1.97
CA HIS A 104 -0.47 -18.05 -1.92
C HIS A 104 0.71 -18.86 -1.37
N TYR A 105 0.38 -19.94 -0.66
CA TYR A 105 1.33 -20.98 -0.29
C TYR A 105 1.83 -21.73 -1.54
N VAL A 106 3.15 -21.86 -1.67
CA VAL A 106 3.81 -22.64 -2.72
C VAL A 106 4.24 -23.99 -2.13
N THR A 107 3.63 -25.07 -2.60
CA THR A 107 4.02 -26.43 -2.21
C THR A 107 5.30 -26.85 -2.94
N PRO A 108 6.21 -27.60 -2.29
CA PRO A 108 7.37 -28.17 -2.95
C PRO A 108 7.02 -29.10 -4.12
N LYS A 109 5.78 -29.62 -4.19
CA LYS A 109 5.31 -30.44 -5.32
C LYS A 109 5.30 -29.67 -6.65
N PHE A 110 5.32 -28.34 -6.63
CA PHE A 110 5.36 -27.52 -7.84
C PHE A 110 6.77 -27.41 -8.44
N TYR A 111 7.82 -27.73 -7.69
CA TYR A 111 9.20 -27.68 -8.19
C TYR A 111 9.52 -28.96 -8.98
N THR A 112 9.21 -28.95 -10.27
CA THR A 112 9.29 -30.11 -11.15
C THR A 112 10.71 -30.48 -11.61
N GLU A 113 11.69 -29.63 -11.36
CA GLU A 113 13.10 -29.84 -11.74
C GLU A 113 13.96 -30.17 -10.51
N THR A 114 13.98 -29.28 -9.51
CA THR A 114 14.89 -29.45 -8.35
C THR A 114 14.44 -30.60 -7.43
N LYS A 115 13.13 -30.79 -7.25
CA LYS A 115 12.60 -31.82 -6.34
C LYS A 115 12.96 -33.25 -6.79
N PRO A 116 12.66 -33.70 -8.03
CA PRO A 116 13.03 -35.06 -8.45
C PRO A 116 14.55 -35.25 -8.52
N THR A 117 15.31 -34.19 -8.81
CA THR A 117 16.78 -34.27 -8.98
C THR A 117 17.53 -34.34 -7.67
N THR A 118 17.17 -33.50 -6.69
CA THR A 118 17.94 -33.36 -5.43
C THR A 118 17.11 -33.55 -4.17
N GLY A 119 15.80 -33.38 -4.24
CA GLY A 119 14.90 -33.34 -3.08
C GLY A 119 15.09 -32.11 -2.17
N LYS A 120 16.05 -31.22 -2.45
CA LYS A 120 16.41 -30.08 -1.59
C LYS A 120 15.50 -28.87 -1.85
N VAL A 121 14.22 -29.03 -1.52
CA VAL A 121 13.19 -28.01 -1.68
C VAL A 121 12.37 -27.83 -0.41
N VAL A 122 11.92 -26.60 -0.14
CA VAL A 122 11.14 -26.25 1.06
C VAL A 122 9.86 -25.50 0.67
N PRO A 123 8.79 -25.62 1.46
CA PRO A 123 7.56 -24.87 1.23
C PRO A 123 7.77 -23.37 1.47
N THR A 124 6.98 -22.53 0.81
CA THR A 124 7.07 -21.09 1.03
C THR A 124 5.77 -20.36 0.69
N TRP A 125 5.78 -19.03 0.75
CA TRP A 125 4.69 -18.16 0.32
C TRP A 125 5.17 -17.22 -0.78
N ASN A 126 4.34 -17.07 -1.81
CA ASN A 126 4.44 -15.99 -2.78
C ASN A 126 3.49 -14.86 -2.39
N TYR A 127 3.96 -13.62 -2.48
CA TYR A 127 3.23 -12.40 -2.12
C TYR A 127 3.93 -11.15 -2.69
N ALA A 128 3.20 -10.04 -2.71
CA ALA A 128 3.76 -8.71 -2.97
C ALA A 128 3.38 -7.72 -1.86
N ALA A 129 4.33 -6.87 -1.46
CA ALA A 129 4.10 -5.82 -0.46
C ALA A 129 5.05 -4.62 -0.66
N ALA A 130 4.58 -3.43 -0.32
CA ALA A 130 5.39 -2.21 -0.17
C ALA A 130 5.39 -1.75 1.29
N GLN A 131 6.55 -1.33 1.77
CA GLN A 131 6.73 -0.64 3.06
C GLN A 131 7.19 0.78 2.78
N VAL A 132 6.45 1.73 3.36
CA VAL A 132 6.70 3.16 3.26
C VAL A 132 7.00 3.68 4.65
N TYR A 133 8.08 4.44 4.79
CA TYR A 133 8.41 5.19 6.00
C TYR A 133 8.34 6.68 5.69
N GLY A 134 7.97 7.48 6.70
CA GLY A 134 7.88 8.92 6.51
C GLY A 134 7.57 9.69 7.78
N ARG A 135 7.42 11.00 7.61
CA ARG A 135 7.08 11.94 8.68
C ARG A 135 5.62 12.35 8.52
N ALA A 136 4.81 12.19 9.57
CA ALA A 136 3.37 12.44 9.50
C ALA A 136 3.01 13.84 9.99
N LYS A 137 2.39 14.66 9.13
CA LYS A 137 1.71 15.92 9.49
C LYS A 137 0.22 15.67 9.68
N ILE A 138 -0.32 16.11 10.81
CA ILE A 138 -1.71 15.84 11.21
C ILE A 138 -2.56 17.10 11.10
N PHE A 139 -3.68 16.98 10.38
CA PHE A 139 -4.64 18.07 10.18
C PHE A 139 -5.86 17.79 11.06
N TYR A 140 -5.82 18.25 12.32
CA TYR A 140 -6.85 17.94 13.31
C TYR A 140 -7.61 19.15 13.86
N ASP A 141 -7.16 20.38 13.62
CA ASP A 141 -7.91 21.57 14.01
C ASP A 141 -8.95 21.91 12.95
N THR A 142 -10.22 21.61 13.22
CA THR A 142 -11.34 21.85 12.30
C THR A 142 -11.62 23.34 12.05
N LYS A 143 -10.97 24.25 12.78
CA LYS A 143 -11.17 25.69 12.66
C LYS A 143 -10.21 26.36 11.68
N THR A 144 -9.18 25.64 11.20
CA THR A 144 -8.19 26.20 10.27
C THR A 144 -8.58 25.92 8.82
N ASP A 145 -8.36 26.92 7.97
CA ASP A 145 -8.57 26.77 6.52
C ASP A 145 -7.64 25.69 5.94
N GLU A 146 -6.43 25.57 6.47
CA GLU A 146 -5.46 24.54 6.06
C GLU A 146 -6.04 23.13 6.23
N ALA A 147 -6.55 22.80 7.42
CA ALA A 147 -7.13 21.48 7.67
C ALA A 147 -8.41 21.26 6.85
N GLY A 148 -9.23 22.30 6.70
CA GLY A 148 -10.43 22.27 5.86
C GLY A 148 -10.12 21.95 4.40
N HIS A 149 -9.15 22.63 3.79
CA HIS A 149 -8.70 22.41 2.42
C HIS A 149 -8.05 21.04 2.24
N PHE A 150 -7.18 20.64 3.17
CA PHE A 150 -6.55 19.33 3.15
C PHE A 150 -7.60 18.21 3.12
N LEU A 151 -8.54 18.22 4.07
CA LEU A 151 -9.59 17.20 4.16
C LEU A 151 -10.49 17.19 2.94
N SER A 152 -10.91 18.36 2.42
CA SER A 152 -11.72 18.42 1.20
C SER A 152 -11.01 17.79 0.00
N LYS A 153 -9.73 18.13 -0.21
CA LYS A 153 -8.93 17.55 -1.30
C LYS A 153 -8.73 16.05 -1.10
N GLN A 154 -8.38 15.63 0.10
CA GLN A 154 -8.11 14.24 0.43
C GLN A 154 -9.35 13.35 0.24
N ILE A 155 -10.52 13.76 0.72
CA ILE A 155 -11.76 12.98 0.58
C ILE A 155 -12.17 12.91 -0.90
N SER A 156 -12.10 14.03 -1.62
CA SER A 156 -12.44 14.08 -3.05
C SER A 156 -11.55 13.18 -3.90
N ASP A 157 -10.23 13.28 -3.71
CA ASP A 157 -9.27 12.47 -4.45
C ASP A 157 -9.38 10.99 -4.12
N LEU A 158 -9.57 10.65 -2.84
CA LEU A 158 -9.74 9.27 -2.42
C LEU A 158 -11.03 8.66 -2.97
N SER A 159 -12.14 9.41 -2.92
CA SER A 159 -13.42 8.94 -3.46
C SER A 159 -13.30 8.70 -4.96
N ARG A 160 -12.70 9.65 -5.70
CA ARG A 160 -12.44 9.49 -7.13
C ARG A 160 -11.58 8.25 -7.43
N HIS A 161 -10.49 8.04 -6.68
CA HIS A 161 -9.64 6.85 -6.84
C HIS A 161 -10.41 5.56 -6.57
N ALA A 162 -11.20 5.49 -5.51
CA ALA A 162 -12.00 4.31 -5.19
C ALA A 162 -13.07 4.03 -6.26
N GLU A 163 -13.83 5.03 -6.66
CA GLU A 163 -14.89 4.89 -7.67
C GLU A 163 -14.31 4.50 -9.04
N THR A 164 -13.18 5.07 -9.44
CA THR A 164 -12.61 4.81 -10.77
C THR A 164 -11.66 3.61 -10.78
N ASN A 165 -10.59 3.61 -9.98
CA ASN A 165 -9.55 2.58 -10.03
C ASN A 165 -9.95 1.26 -9.35
N VAL A 166 -10.82 1.30 -8.34
CA VAL A 166 -11.26 0.09 -7.62
C VAL A 166 -12.59 -0.41 -8.16
N MET A 167 -13.59 0.46 -8.33
CA MET A 167 -14.92 0.05 -8.80
C MET A 167 -15.06 0.06 -10.33
N GLY A 168 -14.20 0.76 -11.06
CA GLY A 168 -14.27 0.87 -12.53
C GLY A 168 -15.34 1.85 -13.04
N PHE A 169 -15.93 2.66 -12.16
CA PHE A 169 -17.02 3.57 -12.49
C PHE A 169 -16.47 4.82 -13.18
N THR A 170 -16.54 4.80 -14.50
CA THR A 170 -15.90 5.80 -15.38
C THR A 170 -16.88 6.43 -16.37
N GLY A 171 -18.17 6.04 -16.32
CA GLY A 171 -19.17 6.38 -17.33
C GLY A 171 -19.00 5.61 -18.65
N GLY A 172 -19.86 5.90 -19.63
CA GLY A 172 -19.94 5.14 -20.88
C GLY A 172 -20.69 3.83 -20.68
N ASP A 173 -20.04 2.71 -20.99
CA ASP A 173 -20.58 1.37 -20.72
C ASP A 173 -20.49 0.98 -19.22
N ASN A 174 -19.74 1.74 -18.43
CA ASN A 174 -19.62 1.58 -16.98
C ASN A 174 -20.56 2.54 -16.23
N PRO A 175 -20.91 2.24 -14.96
CA PRO A 175 -21.58 3.20 -14.10
C PRO A 175 -20.80 4.51 -13.96
N VAL A 176 -21.52 5.59 -13.68
CA VAL A 176 -20.92 6.91 -13.40
C VAL A 176 -20.37 6.92 -11.97
N ASP A 177 -19.24 7.59 -11.77
CA ASP A 177 -18.60 7.75 -10.46
C ASP A 177 -19.50 8.54 -9.49
N TRP A 178 -19.59 8.08 -8.24
CA TRP A 178 -20.13 8.90 -7.18
C TRP A 178 -19.12 9.99 -6.78
N LYS A 179 -19.58 11.24 -6.69
CA LYS A 179 -18.75 12.37 -6.28
C LYS A 179 -19.13 12.82 -4.89
N VAL A 180 -18.14 13.31 -4.14
CA VAL A 180 -18.37 13.89 -2.81
C VAL A 180 -19.45 14.99 -2.85
N SER A 181 -19.50 15.77 -3.94
CA SER A 181 -20.51 16.81 -4.18
C SER A 181 -21.95 16.30 -4.35
N ASP A 182 -22.15 14.99 -4.55
CA ASP A 182 -23.47 14.39 -4.65
C ASP A 182 -24.13 14.24 -3.26
N ALA A 183 -23.34 14.32 -2.18
CA ALA A 183 -23.85 14.44 -0.82
C ALA A 183 -24.17 15.91 -0.45
N PRO A 184 -25.14 16.16 0.46
CA PRO A 184 -25.44 17.51 0.93
C PRO A 184 -24.23 18.17 1.60
N GLY A 185 -23.91 19.42 1.22
CA GLY A 185 -22.74 20.15 1.75
C GLY A 185 -22.69 20.21 3.29
N ARG A 186 -23.83 20.47 3.95
CA ARG A 186 -23.91 20.47 5.42
C ARG A 186 -23.59 19.12 6.04
N PHE A 187 -23.94 18.02 5.37
CA PHE A 187 -23.65 16.66 5.82
C PHE A 187 -22.15 16.38 5.75
N ILE A 188 -21.50 16.76 4.64
CA ILE A 188 -20.04 16.64 4.45
C ILE A 188 -19.28 17.43 5.52
N GLU A 189 -19.66 18.69 5.76
CA GLU A 189 -19.00 19.54 6.77
C GLU A 189 -19.18 19.03 8.21
N LEU A 190 -20.29 18.35 8.51
CA LEU A 190 -20.47 17.68 9.80
C LEU A 190 -19.54 16.47 9.94
N LEU A 191 -19.47 15.60 8.91
CA LEU A 191 -18.63 14.40 8.96
C LEU A 191 -17.13 14.73 8.94
N LYS A 192 -16.71 15.79 8.26
CA LYS A 192 -15.33 16.28 8.28
C LYS A 192 -14.83 16.59 9.69
N LYS A 193 -15.71 17.03 10.60
CA LYS A 193 -15.33 17.29 12.01
C LYS A 193 -15.02 16.01 12.79
N SER A 194 -15.56 14.88 12.34
CA SER A 194 -15.38 13.57 12.96
C SER A 194 -14.12 12.84 12.53
N ILE A 195 -13.29 13.44 11.68
CA ILE A 195 -12.02 12.88 11.19
C ILE A 195 -10.85 13.84 11.44
N ILE A 196 -9.64 13.31 11.28
CA ILE A 196 -8.39 14.05 11.15
C ILE A 196 -7.75 13.71 9.80
N GLY A 197 -7.06 14.67 9.19
CA GLY A 197 -6.23 14.43 8.01
C GLY A 197 -4.83 13.98 8.40
N ILE A 198 -4.21 13.15 7.57
CA ILE A 198 -2.84 12.66 7.74
C ILE A 198 -2.12 12.81 6.40
N GLU A 199 -1.05 13.60 6.37
CA GLU A 199 -0.09 13.63 5.27
C GLU A 199 1.20 12.97 5.73
N ILE A 200 1.77 12.09 4.91
CA ILE A 200 3.06 11.45 5.19
C ILE A 200 4.00 11.82 4.05
N ASP A 201 5.01 12.62 4.38
CA ASP A 201 6.15 12.85 3.50
C ASP A 201 7.02 11.60 3.50
N ILE A 202 7.11 10.92 2.36
CA ILE A 202 7.80 9.64 2.25
C ILE A 202 9.32 9.89 2.27
N THR A 203 9.98 9.28 3.25
CA THR A 203 11.45 9.34 3.39
C THR A 203 12.12 8.06 2.91
N HIS A 204 11.39 6.94 2.92
CA HIS A 204 11.90 5.67 2.43
C HIS A 204 10.77 4.80 1.90
N MET A 205 11.01 4.13 0.78
CA MET A 205 10.09 3.17 0.18
C MET A 205 10.86 1.93 -0.26
N GLY A 206 10.36 0.76 0.10
CA GLY A 206 10.92 -0.50 -0.35
C GLY A 206 9.84 -1.55 -0.53
N GLY A 207 9.96 -2.37 -1.55
CA GLY A 207 8.99 -3.42 -1.80
C GLY A 207 9.61 -4.78 -2.03
N LYS A 208 8.73 -5.78 -1.93
CA LYS A 208 9.06 -7.17 -2.12
C LYS A 208 8.02 -7.80 -3.00
N PHE A 209 8.49 -8.40 -4.08
CA PHE A 209 7.72 -9.34 -4.87
C PHE A 209 8.40 -10.68 -4.70
N LYS A 210 7.76 -11.63 -4.04
CA LYS A 210 8.27 -12.99 -3.92
C LYS A 210 7.37 -13.88 -4.76
N MET A 211 7.85 -14.22 -5.94
CA MET A 211 7.13 -14.97 -6.97
C MET A 211 7.98 -16.13 -7.50
N SER A 212 8.71 -16.80 -6.59
CA SER A 212 9.63 -17.91 -6.91
C SER A 212 10.76 -17.58 -7.90
N GLN A 213 11.07 -16.30 -8.13
CA GLN A 213 12.10 -15.91 -9.10
C GLN A 213 13.53 -16.30 -8.73
N GLU A 214 13.80 -16.80 -7.53
CA GLU A 214 15.07 -17.40 -7.15
C GLU A 214 15.31 -18.76 -7.83
N MET A 215 14.23 -19.44 -8.24
CA MET A 215 14.30 -20.78 -8.79
C MET A 215 14.76 -20.80 -10.26
N GLY A 216 15.13 -21.99 -10.73
CA GLY A 216 15.40 -22.28 -12.15
C GLY A 216 14.16 -22.06 -13.04
N MET A 217 14.34 -22.11 -14.36
CA MET A 217 13.21 -21.93 -15.28
C MET A 217 12.17 -23.05 -15.17
N GLY A 218 12.60 -24.32 -15.11
CA GLY A 218 11.68 -25.46 -15.02
C GLY A 218 10.85 -25.45 -13.74
N ASP A 219 11.44 -25.05 -12.61
CA ASP A 219 10.70 -24.92 -11.35
C ASP A 219 9.72 -23.73 -11.35
N ARG A 220 10.07 -22.61 -11.98
CA ARG A 220 9.12 -21.48 -12.15
C ARG A 220 7.94 -21.89 -13.03
N GLU A 221 8.18 -22.58 -14.14
CA GLU A 221 7.11 -23.14 -14.98
C GLU A 221 6.23 -24.13 -14.21
N GLY A 222 6.85 -24.96 -13.36
CA GLY A 222 6.14 -25.88 -12.48
C GLY A 222 5.21 -25.17 -11.49
N VAL A 223 5.65 -24.04 -10.92
CA VAL A 223 4.83 -23.17 -10.06
C VAL A 223 3.67 -22.54 -10.84
N ILE A 224 3.93 -22.01 -12.03
CA ILE A 224 2.91 -21.40 -12.91
C ILE A 224 1.82 -22.42 -13.26
N LYS A 225 2.22 -23.60 -13.75
CA LYS A 225 1.32 -24.70 -14.09
C LYS A 225 0.58 -25.22 -12.85
N GLY A 226 1.28 -25.34 -11.72
CA GLY A 226 0.71 -25.78 -10.45
C GLY A 226 -0.44 -24.88 -10.00
N PHE A 227 -0.25 -23.56 -10.02
CA PHE A 227 -1.29 -22.61 -9.68
C PHE A 227 -2.46 -22.59 -10.67
N SER A 228 -2.19 -22.64 -11.99
CA SER A 228 -3.24 -22.64 -13.02
C SER A 228 -4.22 -23.82 -12.92
N ARG A 229 -3.83 -24.92 -12.25
CA ARG A 229 -4.65 -26.12 -12.04
C ARG A 229 -5.50 -26.09 -10.78
N LEU A 230 -5.31 -25.10 -9.90
CA LEU A 230 -6.11 -24.99 -8.67
C LEU A 230 -7.50 -24.40 -8.91
N GLU A 231 -7.79 -23.92 -10.13
CA GLU A 231 -9.11 -23.44 -10.57
C GLU A 231 -9.73 -22.38 -9.64
N SER A 232 -8.90 -21.60 -8.94
CA SER A 232 -9.33 -20.47 -8.13
C SER A 232 -8.82 -19.16 -8.71
N GLU A 233 -9.59 -18.08 -8.54
CA GLU A 233 -9.23 -16.75 -9.02
C GLU A 233 -7.88 -16.29 -8.46
N THR A 234 -7.67 -16.42 -7.14
CA THR A 234 -6.40 -16.07 -6.50
C THR A 234 -5.22 -16.89 -7.05
N ALA A 235 -5.41 -18.19 -7.32
CA ALA A 235 -4.34 -19.00 -7.89
C ALA A 235 -4.05 -18.62 -9.34
N ASN A 236 -5.07 -18.31 -10.14
CA ASN A 236 -4.89 -17.85 -11.52
C ASN A 236 -4.14 -16.51 -11.57
N GLU A 237 -4.50 -15.55 -10.73
CA GLU A 237 -3.77 -14.28 -10.62
C GLU A 237 -2.34 -14.49 -10.12
N MET A 238 -2.14 -15.36 -9.13
CA MET A 238 -0.79 -15.73 -8.67
C MET A 238 0.04 -16.36 -9.80
N SER A 239 -0.55 -17.22 -10.62
CA SER A 239 0.10 -17.84 -11.79
C SER A 239 0.59 -16.76 -12.78
N LYS A 240 -0.26 -15.78 -13.10
CA LYS A 240 0.09 -14.64 -13.98
C LYS A 240 1.20 -13.77 -13.39
N LEU A 241 1.18 -13.51 -12.08
CA LEU A 241 2.23 -12.74 -11.40
C LEU A 241 3.58 -13.48 -11.40
N VAL A 242 3.57 -14.80 -11.19
CA VAL A 242 4.78 -15.64 -11.29
C VAL A 242 5.32 -15.63 -12.71
N GLN A 243 4.47 -15.78 -13.72
CA GLN A 243 4.87 -15.68 -15.13
C GLN A 243 5.51 -14.32 -15.43
N THR A 244 4.84 -13.22 -15.09
CA THR A 244 5.34 -11.85 -15.32
C THR A 244 6.72 -11.63 -14.70
N ARG A 245 6.90 -12.06 -13.43
CA ARG A 245 8.19 -11.92 -12.75
C ARG A 245 9.26 -12.86 -13.30
N SER A 246 8.87 -14.04 -13.78
CA SER A 246 9.78 -14.94 -14.48
C SER A 246 10.29 -14.32 -15.78
N ASP A 247 9.41 -13.72 -16.58
CA ASP A 247 9.75 -13.11 -17.86
C ASP A 247 10.65 -11.89 -17.68
N LEU A 248 10.36 -11.03 -16.71
CA LEU A 248 11.21 -9.90 -16.34
C LEU A 248 12.63 -10.36 -15.93
N LYS A 249 12.74 -11.47 -15.19
CA LYS A 249 14.04 -12.05 -14.82
C LYS A 249 14.83 -12.50 -16.05
N GLU A 250 14.19 -13.16 -17.03
CA GLU A 250 14.89 -13.60 -18.24
C GLU A 250 15.25 -12.43 -19.16
N ALA A 251 14.38 -11.42 -19.29
CA ALA A 251 14.70 -10.19 -20.02
C ALA A 251 15.91 -9.45 -19.44
N LYS A 252 15.99 -9.34 -18.10
CA LYS A 252 17.14 -8.74 -17.41
C LYS A 252 18.43 -9.54 -17.65
N LYS A 253 18.39 -10.87 -17.71
CA LYS A 253 19.57 -11.69 -18.04
C LYS A 253 20.01 -11.53 -19.49
N ALA A 254 19.09 -11.39 -20.43
CA ALA A 254 19.41 -11.24 -21.85
C ALA A 254 20.01 -9.86 -22.20
N SER A 255 19.90 -8.89 -21.29
CA SER A 255 20.40 -7.52 -21.45
C SER A 255 21.81 -7.31 -20.86
N VAL A 256 22.43 -8.36 -20.33
CA VAL A 256 23.77 -8.37 -19.70
C VAL A 256 24.70 -9.23 -20.53
#